data_AF-A0A6B1DUZ6-F1
#
_entry.id   AF-A0A6B1DUZ6-F1
#
_cell.length_a   1.000
_cell.length_b   1.000
_cell.length_c   1.000
_cell.angle_alpha   90.00
_cell.angle_beta   90.00
_cell.angle_gamma   90.00
#
_symmetry.space_group_name_H-M   'P 1'
#
loop_
_entity.id
_entity.type
_entity.pdbx_description
1 polymer ?
#
loop_
_entity_poly.entity_id
_entity_poly.type
_entity_poly.pdbx_seq_one_letter_code
_entity_poly.pdbx_strand_id
1 'polypeptide(L)'
;MPHCGRRAFWRNGSYERHRLLLGPCRVQRWRCQSCGRTHSRPPEDVTRQQRTRSWQETLMRLYVLGVSLRATAASLEVLGCFVSPASLWRDVQRLQAEAPWDTTAKLPGVVLLDETWLPLEGRPQPVAVVLDTAGRPRDLRRTGPDFDWTAYFQELEARGVHTLVTDDDPAFHKALKGCGLDRQLCVVHMRRTVRRRLQRMRKGKDKILLTPEDAAVLRGVVRLVRELPLWGGQLLLVCCEWAHQGMVRLSPPVLALVEHVMDRWNDLVRCVRDPSVPSSTTGWRAGLDASSPEYGWPAA
;
A
#
# COMPACT_ATOMS: atom_id res chain seq x y z
N MET A 1 8.44 -25.17 34.98
CA MET A 1 9.22 -26.28 35.56
C MET A 1 10.51 -25.73 36.16
N PRO A 2 11.08 -26.36 37.20
CA PRO A 2 12.35 -25.91 37.78
C PRO A 2 13.51 -26.27 36.86
N HIS A 3 14.57 -25.48 36.91
CA HIS A 3 15.78 -25.71 36.10
C HIS A 3 16.41 -27.10 36.28
N CYS A 4 16.19 -27.76 37.42
CA CYS A 4 16.73 -29.09 37.73
C CYS A 4 15.75 -30.25 37.46
N GLY A 5 14.60 -30.00 36.84
CA GLY A 5 13.62 -31.04 36.45
C GLY A 5 12.82 -31.70 37.59
N ARG A 6 13.24 -31.58 38.86
CA ARG A 6 12.57 -32.22 40.02
C ARG A 6 11.28 -31.49 40.44
N ARG A 7 10.21 -32.23 40.79
CA ARG A 7 8.87 -31.67 41.10
C ARG A 7 8.61 -31.31 42.58
N ALA A 8 9.64 -31.21 43.43
CA ALA A 8 9.48 -30.90 44.85
C ALA A 8 9.60 -29.39 45.13
N PHE A 9 8.49 -28.77 45.55
CA PHE A 9 8.38 -27.34 45.84
C PHE A 9 7.72 -27.08 47.19
N TRP A 10 8.16 -26.03 47.87
CA TRP A 10 7.46 -25.45 49.02
C TRP A 10 7.14 -23.97 48.77
N ARG A 11 6.09 -23.48 49.44
CA ARG A 11 5.70 -22.07 49.41
C ARG A 11 6.82 -21.24 50.04
N ASN A 12 7.32 -20.24 49.32
CA ASN A 12 8.39 -19.35 49.76
C ASN A 12 7.88 -17.90 49.84
N GLY A 13 6.80 -17.72 50.61
CA GLY A 13 6.14 -16.43 50.78
C GLY A 13 5.31 -15.98 49.57
N SER A 14 4.75 -14.79 49.72
CA SER A 14 3.97 -14.10 48.69
C SER A 14 4.35 -12.63 48.68
N TYR A 15 4.26 -11.98 47.54
CA TYR A 15 4.46 -10.53 47.44
C TYR A 15 3.37 -9.91 46.58
N GLU A 16 3.03 -8.66 46.87
CA GLU A 16 2.12 -7.90 46.03
C GLU A 16 2.82 -7.46 44.76
N ARG A 17 2.09 -7.49 43.66
CA ARG A 17 2.56 -6.99 42.38
C ARG A 17 1.39 -6.38 41.63
N HIS A 18 1.57 -5.16 41.15
CA HIS A 18 0.61 -4.59 40.21
C HIS A 18 0.81 -5.26 38.84
N ARG A 19 -0.25 -5.87 38.31
CA ARG A 19 -0.26 -6.48 36.97
C ARG A 19 -1.07 -5.60 36.05
N LEU A 20 -0.55 -5.41 34.85
CA LEU A 20 -1.28 -4.70 33.81
C LEU A 20 -2.57 -5.45 33.49
N LEU A 21 -3.70 -4.73 33.45
CA LEU A 21 -5.08 -5.23 33.34
C LEU A 21 -5.68 -5.98 34.56
N LEU A 22 -4.86 -6.52 35.46
CA LEU A 22 -5.36 -7.29 36.63
C LEU A 22 -5.32 -6.49 37.95
N GLY A 23 -4.73 -5.29 37.93
CA GLY A 23 -4.56 -4.47 39.13
C GLY A 23 -3.59 -5.10 40.16
N PRO A 24 -3.72 -4.78 41.46
CA PRO A 24 -2.90 -5.39 42.49
C PRO A 24 -3.23 -6.88 42.61
N CYS A 25 -2.20 -7.72 42.52
CA CYS A 25 -2.35 -9.16 42.69
C CYS A 25 -1.29 -9.70 43.65
N ARG A 26 -1.67 -10.71 44.43
CA ARG A 26 -0.77 -11.42 45.33
C ARG A 26 -0.09 -12.57 44.57
N VAL A 27 1.22 -12.45 44.36
CA VAL A 27 2.00 -13.45 43.62
C VAL A 27 2.59 -14.46 44.59
N GLN A 28 2.22 -15.74 44.42
CA GLN A 28 2.80 -16.83 45.20
C GLN A 28 4.19 -17.17 44.67
N ARG A 29 5.15 -17.17 45.58
CA ARG A 29 6.54 -17.54 45.33
C ARG A 29 6.77 -18.97 45.81
N TRP A 30 7.54 -19.73 45.05
CA TRP A 30 7.82 -21.14 45.32
C TRP A 30 9.32 -21.37 45.24
N ARG A 31 9.87 -22.17 46.14
CA ARG A 31 11.31 -22.51 46.12
C ARG A 31 11.48 -24.00 45.85
N CYS A 32 12.40 -24.34 44.96
CA CYS A 32 12.73 -25.74 44.69
C CYS A 32 13.56 -26.29 45.85
N GLN A 33 13.18 -27.44 46.40
CA GLN A 33 13.90 -28.05 47.53
C GLN A 33 15.27 -28.60 47.12
N SER A 34 15.47 -28.96 45.85
CA SER A 34 16.73 -29.56 45.40
C SER A 34 17.79 -28.53 44.99
N CYS A 35 17.42 -27.47 44.28
CA CYS A 35 18.38 -26.46 43.80
C CYS A 35 18.31 -25.12 44.54
N GLY A 36 17.37 -24.98 45.49
CA GLY A 36 17.19 -23.75 46.26
C GLY A 36 16.68 -22.54 45.48
N ARG A 37 16.55 -22.62 44.15
CA ARG A 37 16.07 -21.51 43.31
C ARG A 37 14.59 -21.22 43.53
N THR A 38 14.24 -19.96 43.40
CA THR A 38 12.89 -19.45 43.59
C THR A 38 12.24 -19.21 42.23
N HIS A 39 10.95 -19.54 42.10
CA HIS A 39 10.14 -19.21 40.94
C HIS A 39 8.78 -18.68 41.38
N SER A 40 8.22 -17.80 40.56
CA SER A 40 6.83 -17.35 40.69
C SER A 40 6.18 -17.63 39.34
N ARG A 41 5.14 -18.47 39.30
CA ARG A 41 4.44 -18.77 38.06
C ARG A 41 3.38 -17.68 37.83
N PRO A 42 3.46 -16.91 36.74
CA PRO A 42 2.33 -16.06 36.36
C PRO A 42 1.12 -16.94 35.99
N PRO A 43 -0.12 -16.39 36.00
CA PRO A 43 -1.27 -17.06 35.39
C PRO A 43 -0.95 -17.54 33.97
N GLU A 44 -1.63 -18.58 33.50
CA GLU A 44 -1.27 -19.26 32.24
C GLU A 44 -1.25 -18.32 31.03
N ASP A 45 -2.10 -17.31 31.02
CA ASP A 45 -2.16 -16.33 29.93
C ASP A 45 -1.29 -15.10 30.10
N VAL A 46 -0.45 -15.04 31.14
CA VAL A 46 0.33 -13.83 31.46
C VAL A 46 1.82 -14.06 31.24
N THR A 47 2.38 -13.33 30.28
CA THR A 47 3.82 -13.35 29.98
C THR A 47 4.66 -12.86 31.17
N ARG A 48 5.99 -13.08 31.13
CA ARG A 48 6.92 -12.55 32.16
C ARG A 48 6.86 -11.02 32.29
N GLN A 49 6.53 -10.32 31.21
CA GLN A 49 6.32 -8.85 31.18
C GLN A 49 4.92 -8.44 31.63
N GLN A 50 4.13 -9.37 32.20
CA GLN A 50 2.78 -9.11 32.70
C GLN A 50 1.79 -8.69 31.61
N ARG A 51 1.97 -9.18 30.38
CA ARG A 51 1.04 -8.96 29.26
C ARG A 51 0.24 -10.23 28.99
N THR A 52 -1.06 -10.08 28.77
CA THR A 52 -1.87 -11.17 28.21
C THR A 52 -1.71 -11.26 26.70
N ARG A 53 -2.14 -12.37 26.10
CA ARG A 53 -2.26 -12.47 24.64
C ARG A 53 -3.26 -11.44 24.08
N SER A 54 -4.42 -11.30 24.74
CA SER A 54 -5.43 -10.30 24.38
C SER A 54 -4.91 -8.86 24.42
N TRP A 55 -4.01 -8.55 25.36
CA TRP A 55 -3.31 -7.28 25.41
C TRP A 55 -2.44 -7.05 24.17
N GLN A 56 -1.62 -8.04 23.81
CA GLN A 56 -0.73 -7.96 22.66
C GLN A 56 -1.50 -7.77 21.36
N GLU A 57 -2.61 -8.51 21.20
CA GLU A 57 -3.51 -8.37 20.05
C GLU A 57 -4.16 -6.98 20.00
N THR A 58 -4.60 -6.45 21.14
CA THR A 58 -5.17 -5.09 21.23
C THR A 58 -4.13 -4.03 20.88
N LEU A 59 -2.91 -4.15 21.44
CA LEU A 59 -1.80 -3.25 21.14
C LEU A 59 -1.48 -3.25 19.63
N MET A 60 -1.43 -4.42 19.00
CA MET A 60 -1.16 -4.52 17.56
C MET A 60 -2.28 -3.90 16.74
N ARG A 61 -3.54 -4.10 17.11
CA ARG A 61 -4.68 -3.44 16.43
C ARG A 61 -4.56 -1.91 16.52
N LEU A 62 -4.29 -1.36 17.70
CA LEU A 62 -4.11 0.09 17.87
C LEU A 62 -2.94 0.61 17.04
N TYR A 63 -1.81 -0.11 17.04
CA TYR A 63 -0.63 0.26 16.27
C TYR A 63 -0.91 0.23 14.75
N VAL A 64 -1.56 -0.82 14.25
CA VAL A 64 -1.94 -0.97 12.83
C VAL A 64 -2.95 0.08 12.39
N LEU A 65 -3.86 0.50 13.29
CA LEU A 65 -4.80 1.60 13.05
C LEU A 65 -4.13 3.00 13.09
N GLY A 66 -2.80 3.06 13.26
CA GLY A 66 -2.05 4.31 13.25
C GLY A 66 -2.11 5.09 14.57
N VAL A 67 -2.59 4.47 15.66
CA VAL A 67 -2.54 5.10 16.99
C VAL A 67 -1.10 5.13 17.46
N SER A 68 -0.56 6.34 17.66
CA SER A 68 0.82 6.49 18.14
C SER A 68 1.01 5.80 19.48
N LEU A 69 2.21 5.26 19.74
CA LEU A 69 2.51 4.59 21.02
C LEU A 69 2.35 5.53 22.23
N ARG A 70 2.51 6.85 22.03
CA ARG A 70 2.24 7.85 23.06
C ARG A 70 0.75 7.98 23.35
N ALA A 71 -0.07 8.06 22.30
CA ALA A 71 -1.53 8.08 22.45
C ALA A 71 -2.04 6.79 23.09
N THR A 72 -1.54 5.63 22.63
CA THR A 72 -1.86 4.33 23.25
C THR A 72 -1.48 4.31 24.73
N ALA A 73 -0.27 4.74 25.10
CA ALA A 73 0.13 4.82 26.50
C ALA A 73 -0.79 5.74 27.34
N ALA A 74 -1.13 6.92 26.83
CA ALA A 74 -2.02 7.86 27.51
C ALA A 74 -3.44 7.30 27.67
N SER A 75 -4.00 6.64 26.65
CA SER A 75 -5.31 5.98 26.74
C SER A 75 -5.32 4.85 27.78
N LEU A 76 -4.21 4.12 27.88
CA LEU A 76 -4.07 3.05 28.86
C LEU A 76 -3.91 3.58 30.28
N GLU A 77 -3.25 4.73 30.45
CA GLU A 77 -3.13 5.42 31.73
C GLU A 77 -4.51 5.82 32.28
N VAL A 78 -5.43 6.31 31.42
CA VAL A 78 -6.83 6.58 31.81
C VAL A 78 -7.53 5.33 32.35
N LEU A 79 -7.14 4.14 31.88
CA LEU A 79 -7.64 2.84 32.34
C LEU A 79 -6.83 2.26 33.53
N GLY A 80 -6.00 3.07 34.19
CA GLY A 80 -5.14 2.65 35.31
C GLY A 80 -3.96 1.76 34.90
N CYS A 81 -3.67 1.67 33.60
CA CYS A 81 -2.62 0.81 33.04
C CYS A 81 -1.40 1.65 32.62
N PHE A 82 -0.50 1.87 33.56
CA PHE A 82 0.73 2.61 33.31
C PHE A 82 1.73 1.79 32.49
N VAL A 83 1.99 2.24 31.25
CA VAL A 83 3.01 1.65 30.38
C VAL A 83 3.72 2.75 29.60
N SER A 84 5.05 2.70 29.58
CA SER A 84 5.82 3.66 28.80
C SER A 84 5.72 3.35 27.29
N PRO A 85 5.74 4.37 26.41
CA PRO A 85 5.78 4.18 24.96
C PRO A 85 6.93 3.27 24.51
N ALA A 86 8.08 3.33 25.18
CA ALA A 86 9.23 2.46 24.92
C ALA A 86 8.93 0.97 25.21
N SER A 87 8.12 0.67 26.23
CA SER A 87 7.70 -0.70 26.52
C SER A 87 6.72 -1.22 25.47
N LEU A 88 5.79 -0.38 25.02
CA LEU A 88 4.90 -0.70 23.91
C LEU A 88 5.68 -0.97 22.62
N TRP A 89 6.71 -0.17 22.33
CA TRP A 89 7.57 -0.39 21.17
C TRP A 89 8.26 -1.75 21.19
N ARG A 90 8.83 -2.14 22.34
CA ARG A 90 9.43 -3.48 22.50
C ARG A 90 8.40 -4.61 22.34
N ASP A 91 7.16 -4.38 22.79
CA ASP A 91 6.08 -5.35 22.59
C ASP A 91 5.73 -5.49 21.10
N VAL A 92 5.65 -4.39 20.34
CA VAL A 92 5.47 -4.43 18.87
C VAL A 92 6.62 -5.16 18.17
N GLN A 93 7.88 -4.83 18.51
CA GLN A 93 9.06 -5.48 17.93
C GLN A 93 9.06 -7.00 18.17
N ARG A 94 8.68 -7.44 19.38
CA ARG A 94 8.60 -8.87 19.69
C ARG A 94 7.50 -9.56 18.85
N LEU A 95 6.33 -8.94 18.75
CA LEU A 95 5.22 -9.49 17.97
C LEU A 95 5.56 -9.56 16.48
N GLN A 96 6.31 -8.58 15.96
CA GLN A 96 6.84 -8.63 14.61
C GLN A 96 7.84 -9.78 14.41
N ALA A 97 8.70 -10.05 15.40
CA ALA A 97 9.66 -11.15 15.34
C ALA A 97 8.99 -12.54 15.37
N GLU A 98 7.80 -12.66 15.96
CA GLU A 98 7.01 -13.89 15.98
C GLU A 98 6.30 -14.19 14.64
N ALA A 99 6.10 -13.17 13.81
CA ALA A 99 5.49 -13.28 12.49
C ALA A 99 6.33 -12.50 11.45
N PRO A 100 7.54 -12.99 11.13
CA PRO A 100 8.42 -12.31 10.19
C PRO A 100 7.77 -12.22 8.82
N TRP A 101 8.02 -11.12 8.12
CA TRP A 101 7.58 -10.93 6.75
C TRP A 101 8.40 -11.83 5.81
N ASP A 102 7.76 -12.79 5.14
CA ASP A 102 8.42 -13.64 4.16
C ASP A 102 8.53 -12.90 2.82
N THR A 103 9.69 -12.32 2.57
CA THR A 103 9.99 -11.63 1.30
C THR A 103 10.19 -12.58 0.13
N THR A 104 10.26 -13.90 0.36
CA THR A 104 10.48 -14.93 -0.67
C THR A 104 9.22 -15.70 -1.03
N ALA A 105 8.11 -15.44 -0.32
CA ALA A 105 6.84 -16.08 -0.56
C ALA A 105 6.40 -15.91 -2.02
N LYS A 106 5.80 -16.98 -2.57
CA LYS A 106 5.11 -16.92 -3.86
C LYS A 106 4.03 -15.85 -3.83
N LEU A 107 3.90 -15.15 -4.95
CA LEU A 107 2.92 -14.09 -5.15
C LEU A 107 1.78 -14.59 -6.06
N PRO A 108 0.60 -13.97 -5.97
CA PRO A 108 -0.44 -14.16 -6.98
C PRO A 108 0.05 -13.74 -8.37
N GLY A 109 -0.52 -14.34 -9.42
CA GLY A 109 -0.16 -14.01 -10.80
C GLY A 109 -0.40 -12.55 -11.18
N VAL A 110 -1.39 -11.90 -10.54
CA VAL A 110 -1.70 -10.49 -10.72
C VAL A 110 -1.50 -9.75 -9.40
N VAL A 111 -0.71 -8.68 -9.43
CA VAL A 111 -0.47 -7.82 -8.26
C VAL A 111 -0.63 -6.34 -8.60
N LEU A 112 -0.98 -5.56 -7.58
CA LEU A 112 -1.07 -4.11 -7.62
C LEU A 112 0.25 -3.56 -7.06
N LEU A 113 0.93 -2.71 -7.80
CA LEU A 113 2.15 -2.04 -7.36
C LEU A 113 1.90 -0.53 -7.33
N ASP A 114 2.17 0.08 -6.19
CA ASP A 114 2.13 1.53 -6.00
C ASP A 114 3.34 1.97 -5.20
N GLU A 115 3.87 3.16 -5.50
CA GLU A 115 4.93 3.77 -4.71
C GLU A 115 4.33 4.83 -3.78
N THR A 116 4.69 4.76 -2.50
CA THR A 116 4.23 5.72 -1.49
C THR A 116 5.39 6.23 -0.65
N TRP A 117 5.17 7.33 0.07
CA TRP A 117 6.19 7.95 0.89
C TRP A 117 5.91 7.68 2.36
N LEU A 118 6.81 6.94 3.01
CA LEU A 118 6.71 6.62 4.43
C LEU A 118 7.78 7.39 5.22
N PRO A 119 7.47 7.88 6.43
CA PRO A 119 8.46 8.46 7.31
C PRO A 119 9.35 7.36 7.89
N LEU A 120 10.52 7.15 7.29
CA LEU A 120 11.52 6.19 7.72
C LEU A 120 12.74 6.95 8.24
N GLU A 121 13.18 6.62 9.45
CA GLU A 121 14.33 7.27 10.10
C GLU A 121 14.20 8.81 10.17
N GLY A 122 12.97 9.28 10.37
CA GLY A 122 12.65 10.71 10.47
C GLY A 122 12.64 11.47 9.15
N ARG A 123 12.73 10.78 8.00
CA ARG A 123 12.67 11.38 6.66
C ARG A 123 11.63 10.69 5.80
N PRO A 124 10.93 11.41 4.90
CA PRO A 124 10.08 10.76 3.90
C PRO A 124 10.98 9.96 2.95
N GLN A 125 10.76 8.65 2.87
CA GLN A 125 11.43 7.76 1.95
C GLN A 125 10.39 7.07 1.06
N PRO A 126 10.66 6.89 -0.24
CA PRO A 126 9.76 6.19 -1.11
C PRO A 126 9.83 4.68 -0.83
N VAL A 127 8.67 4.04 -0.94
CA VAL A 127 8.47 2.64 -0.64
C VAL A 127 7.50 2.05 -1.66
N ALA A 128 7.95 1.02 -2.38
CA ALA A 128 7.11 0.19 -3.21
C ALA A 128 6.24 -0.72 -2.33
N VAL A 129 4.93 -0.67 -2.56
CA VAL A 129 3.95 -1.54 -1.92
C VAL A 129 3.37 -2.46 -2.98
N VAL A 130 3.52 -3.77 -2.78
CA VAL A 130 2.85 -4.78 -3.61
C VAL A 130 1.65 -5.31 -2.85
N LEU A 131 0.48 -5.23 -3.46
CA LEU A 131 -0.77 -5.76 -2.94
C LEU A 131 -1.29 -6.88 -3.86
N ASP A 132 -2.01 -7.85 -3.30
CA ASP A 132 -2.85 -8.73 -4.12
C ASP A 132 -4.11 -8.03 -4.61
N THR A 133 -4.91 -8.71 -5.45
CA THR A 133 -6.17 -8.18 -5.98
C THR A 133 -7.24 -7.94 -4.90
N ALA A 134 -7.09 -8.52 -3.70
CA ALA A 134 -7.93 -8.24 -2.54
C ALA A 134 -7.41 -7.04 -1.70
N GLY A 135 -6.34 -6.39 -2.14
CA GLY A 135 -5.72 -5.24 -1.47
C GLY A 135 -4.89 -5.62 -0.24
N ARG A 136 -4.53 -6.89 -0.05
CA ARG A 136 -3.68 -7.32 1.06
C ARG A 136 -2.22 -7.09 0.68
N PRO A 137 -1.40 -6.48 1.56
CA PRO A 137 0.03 -6.35 1.30
C PRO A 137 0.70 -7.72 1.17
N ARG A 138 1.55 -7.85 0.15
CA ARG A 138 2.29 -9.07 -0.20
C ARG A 138 3.79 -8.83 -0.33
N ASP A 139 4.20 -7.60 -0.63
CA ASP A 139 5.60 -7.20 -0.51
C ASP A 139 5.74 -5.70 -0.20
N LEU A 140 6.88 -5.34 0.37
CA LEU A 140 7.24 -3.97 0.71
C LEU A 140 8.74 -3.75 0.54
N ARG A 141 9.15 -2.81 -0.31
CA ARG A 141 10.56 -2.48 -0.55
C ARG A 141 10.80 -0.99 -0.42
N ARG A 142 11.86 -0.61 0.29
CA ARG A 142 12.38 0.76 0.22
C ARG A 142 12.91 0.99 -1.19
N THR A 143 12.50 2.09 -1.82
CA THR A 143 12.91 2.47 -3.16
C THR A 143 13.73 3.76 -3.12
N GLY A 144 14.01 4.34 -4.28
CA GLY A 144 14.75 5.59 -4.41
C GLY A 144 15.41 5.74 -5.79
N PRO A 145 16.23 6.79 -5.98
CA PRO A 145 16.90 7.06 -7.26
C PRO A 145 17.74 5.89 -7.77
N ASP A 146 18.38 5.14 -6.87
CA ASP A 146 19.27 4.04 -7.20
C ASP A 146 18.58 2.66 -7.17
N PHE A 147 17.25 2.64 -7.04
CA PHE A 147 16.51 1.38 -6.97
C PHE A 147 16.43 0.71 -8.36
N ASP A 148 16.91 -0.53 -8.45
CA ASP A 148 16.86 -1.31 -9.68
C ASP A 148 15.48 -1.96 -9.87
N TRP A 149 14.59 -1.22 -10.53
CA TRP A 149 13.27 -1.71 -10.89
C TRP A 149 13.29 -2.93 -11.83
N THR A 150 14.34 -3.10 -12.64
CA THR A 150 14.44 -4.25 -13.56
C THR A 150 14.68 -5.53 -12.76
N ALA A 151 15.67 -5.50 -11.86
CA ALA A 151 15.96 -6.62 -10.97
C ALA A 151 14.75 -6.94 -10.08
N TYR A 152 14.06 -5.91 -9.56
CA TYR A 152 12.88 -6.13 -8.74
C TYR A 152 11.71 -6.75 -9.52
N PHE A 153 11.46 -6.33 -10.76
CA PHE A 153 10.42 -6.95 -11.59
C PHE A 153 10.76 -8.39 -11.97
N GLN A 154 12.02 -8.71 -12.22
CA GLN A 154 12.47 -10.10 -12.39
C GLN A 154 12.27 -10.93 -11.11
N GLU A 155 12.48 -10.35 -9.93
CA GLU A 155 12.17 -11.00 -8.65
C GLU A 155 10.66 -11.30 -8.53
N LEU A 156 9.80 -10.34 -8.87
CA LEU A 156 8.35 -10.53 -8.85
C LEU A 156 7.90 -11.63 -9.83
N GLU A 157 8.47 -11.64 -11.05
CA GLU A 157 8.24 -12.68 -12.05
C GLU A 157 8.65 -14.06 -11.53
N ALA A 158 9.84 -14.18 -10.95
CA ALA A 158 10.33 -15.42 -10.35
C ALA A 158 9.46 -15.92 -9.18
N ARG A 159 8.76 -15.00 -8.50
CA ARG A 159 7.79 -15.30 -7.44
C ARG A 159 6.40 -15.66 -7.96
N GLY A 160 6.19 -15.68 -9.27
CA GLY A 160 4.99 -16.16 -9.95
C GLY A 160 4.07 -15.07 -10.48
N VAL A 161 4.47 -13.79 -10.43
CA VAL A 161 3.71 -12.69 -11.03
C VAL A 161 3.84 -12.76 -12.55
N HIS A 162 2.73 -12.59 -13.27
CA HIS A 162 2.72 -12.41 -14.73
C HIS A 162 2.12 -11.06 -15.15
N THR A 163 1.40 -10.37 -14.25
CA THR A 163 0.81 -9.05 -14.57
C THR A 163 0.93 -8.08 -13.40
N LEU A 164 1.46 -6.89 -13.69
CA LEU A 164 1.51 -5.76 -12.77
C LEU A 164 0.43 -4.73 -13.12
N VAL A 165 -0.32 -4.31 -12.11
CA VAL A 165 -1.17 -3.13 -12.19
C VAL A 165 -0.41 -1.98 -11.55
N THR A 166 0.04 -1.00 -12.34
CA THR A 166 0.92 0.08 -11.88
C THR A 166 0.36 1.44 -12.28
N ASP A 167 0.89 2.51 -11.73
CA ASP A 167 0.70 3.83 -12.34
C ASP A 167 1.56 4.00 -13.61
N ASP A 168 1.58 5.22 -14.14
CA ASP A 168 2.32 5.57 -15.34
C ASP A 168 3.70 6.19 -15.01
N ASP A 169 4.44 5.54 -14.12
CA ASP A 169 5.83 5.94 -13.84
C ASP A 169 6.76 5.56 -15.01
N PRO A 170 7.55 6.52 -15.56
CA PRO A 170 8.54 6.24 -16.59
C PRO A 170 9.58 5.17 -16.21
N ALA A 171 9.96 5.09 -14.94
CA ALA A 171 10.90 4.09 -14.43
C ALA A 171 10.36 2.67 -14.64
N PHE A 172 9.05 2.46 -14.43
CA PHE A 172 8.42 1.16 -14.65
C PHE A 172 8.40 0.78 -16.13
N HIS A 173 8.09 1.73 -17.02
CA HIS A 173 8.06 1.45 -18.45
C HIS A 173 9.43 0.97 -18.96
N LYS A 174 10.52 1.59 -18.49
CA LYS A 174 11.88 1.15 -18.86
C LYS A 174 12.20 -0.23 -18.30
N ALA A 175 11.90 -0.47 -17.03
CA ALA A 175 12.18 -1.75 -16.36
C ALA A 175 11.39 -2.93 -16.97
N LEU A 176 10.15 -2.69 -17.40
CA LEU A 176 9.29 -3.73 -17.97
C LEU A 176 9.74 -4.23 -19.34
N LYS A 177 10.48 -3.43 -20.13
CA LYS A 177 10.95 -3.84 -21.47
C LYS A 177 11.89 -5.06 -21.43
N GLY A 178 12.48 -5.38 -20.27
CA GLY A 178 13.38 -6.52 -20.07
C GLY A 178 12.78 -7.67 -19.24
N CYS A 179 11.48 -7.63 -18.94
CA CYS A 179 10.80 -8.63 -18.11
C CYS A 179 9.66 -9.29 -18.89
N GLY A 180 9.29 -10.53 -18.55
CA GLY A 180 8.14 -11.21 -19.14
C GLY A 180 6.78 -10.75 -18.57
N LEU A 181 6.78 -9.66 -17.81
CA LEU A 181 5.60 -9.14 -17.11
C LEU A 181 4.73 -8.29 -18.02
N ASP A 182 3.45 -8.63 -18.03
CA ASP A 182 2.43 -7.77 -18.59
C ASP A 182 2.14 -6.57 -17.69
N ARG A 183 1.76 -5.45 -18.29
CA ARG A 183 1.33 -4.25 -17.56
C ARG A 183 -0.13 -3.92 -17.81
N GLN A 184 -0.85 -3.67 -16.72
CA GLN A 184 -2.08 -2.88 -16.72
C GLN A 184 -1.78 -1.51 -16.12
N LEU A 185 -2.06 -0.44 -16.87
CA LEU A 185 -1.97 0.91 -16.33
C LEU A 185 -3.21 1.25 -15.50
N CYS A 186 -3.00 1.81 -14.32
CA CYS A 186 -4.06 2.20 -13.41
C CYS A 186 -4.93 3.29 -14.06
N VAL A 187 -6.18 2.94 -14.35
CA VAL A 187 -7.15 3.81 -15.03
C VAL A 187 -7.42 5.08 -14.21
N VAL A 188 -7.40 4.97 -12.87
CA VAL A 188 -7.55 6.13 -11.97
C VAL A 188 -6.39 7.12 -12.14
N HIS A 189 -5.16 6.61 -12.19
CA HIS A 189 -3.97 7.44 -12.42
C HIS A 189 -3.98 8.06 -13.81
N MET A 190 -4.32 7.29 -14.85
CA MET A 190 -4.43 7.82 -16.21
C MET A 190 -5.47 8.94 -16.32
N ARG A 191 -6.69 8.73 -15.78
CA ARG A 191 -7.74 9.77 -15.73
C ARG A 191 -7.28 11.03 -14.99
N ARG A 192 -6.57 10.86 -13.86
CA ARG A 192 -5.99 11.96 -13.10
C ARG A 192 -4.93 12.70 -13.92
N THR A 193 -4.07 11.99 -14.65
CA THR A 193 -3.06 12.57 -15.54
C THR A 193 -3.68 13.39 -16.65
N VAL A 194 -4.67 12.84 -17.37
CA VAL A 194 -5.43 13.55 -18.40
C VAL A 194 -6.08 14.80 -17.83
N ARG A 195 -6.80 14.69 -16.70
CA ARG A 195 -7.43 15.84 -16.02
C ARG A 195 -6.43 16.93 -15.66
N ARG A 196 -5.28 16.57 -15.08
CA ARG A 196 -4.23 17.52 -14.69
C ARG A 196 -3.66 18.24 -15.92
N ARG A 197 -3.38 17.52 -17.01
CA ARG A 197 -2.88 18.11 -18.26
C ARG A 197 -3.89 19.08 -18.86
N LEU A 198 -5.18 18.72 -18.91
CA LEU A 198 -6.26 19.62 -19.34
C LEU A 198 -6.34 20.89 -18.47
N GLN A 199 -6.25 20.75 -17.15
CA GLN A 199 -6.27 21.89 -16.24
C GLN A 199 -5.07 22.82 -16.46
N ARG A 200 -3.88 22.29 -16.73
CA ARG A 200 -2.70 23.10 -17.06
C ARG A 200 -2.89 23.86 -18.36
N MET A 201 -3.44 23.23 -19.41
CA MET A 201 -3.74 23.92 -20.68
C MET A 201 -4.76 25.07 -20.48
N ARG A 202 -5.72 24.92 -19.56
CA ARG A 202 -6.72 25.96 -19.25
C ARG A 202 -6.22 27.09 -18.35
N LYS A 203 -5.33 26.79 -17.39
CA LYS A 203 -4.93 27.70 -16.30
C LYS A 203 -3.48 28.19 -16.39
N GLY A 204 -2.69 27.67 -17.32
CA GLY A 204 -1.26 27.96 -17.43
C GLY A 204 -0.94 29.40 -17.80
N LYS A 205 0.33 29.80 -17.59
CA LYS A 205 0.91 31.04 -18.12
C LYS A 205 0.87 31.07 -19.65
N ASP A 206 0.88 29.89 -20.27
CA ASP A 206 0.54 29.67 -21.67
C ASP A 206 -0.98 29.61 -21.78
N LYS A 207 -1.66 30.77 -21.80
CA LYS A 207 -3.05 30.85 -22.26
C LYS A 207 -3.09 30.46 -23.74
N ILE A 208 -2.98 29.16 -24.01
CA ILE A 208 -3.16 28.62 -25.34
C ILE A 208 -4.64 28.74 -25.60
N LEU A 209 -4.98 29.59 -26.56
CA LEU A 209 -6.34 29.66 -27.08
C LEU A 209 -6.58 28.32 -27.80
N LEU A 210 -7.22 27.38 -27.10
CA LEU A 210 -7.58 26.10 -27.69
C LEU A 210 -8.47 26.38 -28.89
N THR A 211 -8.07 25.85 -30.05
CA THR A 211 -8.90 25.93 -31.25
C THR A 211 -10.15 25.05 -31.08
N PRO A 212 -11.19 25.22 -31.90
CA PRO A 212 -12.31 24.29 -31.93
C PRO A 212 -11.88 22.83 -32.15
N GLU A 213 -10.87 22.61 -32.97
CA GLU A 213 -10.28 21.28 -33.23
C GLU A 213 -9.63 20.70 -31.97
N ASP A 214 -8.79 21.49 -31.28
CA ASP A 214 -8.21 21.09 -29.99
C ASP A 214 -9.31 20.69 -29.00
N ALA A 215 -10.35 21.52 -28.86
CA ALA A 215 -11.45 21.25 -27.94
C ALA A 215 -12.20 19.95 -28.30
N ALA A 216 -12.42 19.68 -29.60
CA ALA A 216 -13.07 18.46 -30.07
C ALA A 216 -12.22 17.22 -29.79
N VAL A 217 -10.92 17.26 -30.09
CA VAL A 217 -9.99 16.15 -29.84
C VAL A 217 -9.88 15.87 -28.34
N LEU A 218 -9.75 16.91 -27.51
CA LEU A 218 -9.68 16.74 -26.06
C LEU A 218 -10.96 16.12 -25.48
N ARG A 219 -12.15 16.47 -25.98
CA ARG A 219 -13.41 15.78 -25.61
C ARG A 219 -13.36 14.30 -26.01
N GLY A 220 -12.86 14.01 -27.20
CA GLY A 220 -12.64 12.63 -27.68
C GLY A 220 -11.72 11.83 -26.76
N VAL A 221 -10.53 12.36 -26.44
CA VAL A 221 -9.56 11.72 -25.53
C VAL A 221 -10.15 11.45 -24.14
N VAL A 222 -10.86 12.42 -23.58
CA VAL A 222 -11.53 12.25 -22.27
C VAL A 222 -12.56 11.14 -22.34
N ARG A 223 -13.37 11.10 -23.41
CA ARG A 223 -14.37 10.04 -23.63
C ARG A 223 -13.70 8.68 -23.76
N LEU A 224 -12.64 8.58 -24.55
CA LEU A 224 -11.87 7.35 -24.75
C LEU A 224 -11.32 6.84 -23.41
N VAL A 225 -10.60 7.65 -22.64
CA VAL A 225 -10.03 7.22 -21.35
C VAL A 225 -11.11 6.90 -20.29
N ARG A 226 -12.32 7.43 -20.47
CA ARG A 226 -13.48 7.07 -19.64
C ARG A 226 -14.06 5.71 -20.03
N GLU A 227 -14.30 5.48 -21.32
CA GLU A 227 -15.04 4.33 -21.84
C GLU A 227 -14.14 3.12 -22.15
N LEU A 228 -12.84 3.35 -22.35
CA LEU A 228 -11.81 2.35 -22.65
C LEU A 228 -12.20 1.35 -23.77
N PRO A 229 -12.75 1.80 -24.91
CA PRO A 229 -13.07 0.88 -25.99
C PRO A 229 -11.80 0.23 -26.54
N LEU A 230 -11.86 -1.07 -26.88
CA LEU A 230 -10.69 -1.78 -27.42
C LEU A 230 -10.11 -1.13 -28.69
N TRP A 231 -10.96 -0.51 -29.51
CA TRP A 231 -10.57 0.22 -30.72
C TRP A 231 -10.04 1.64 -30.49
N GLY A 232 -10.08 2.16 -29.25
CA GLY A 232 -9.71 3.56 -28.99
C GLY A 232 -8.28 3.92 -29.40
N GLY A 233 -7.34 2.97 -29.30
CA GLY A 233 -5.96 3.15 -29.72
C GLY A 233 -5.81 3.41 -31.22
N GLN A 234 -6.66 2.80 -32.05
CA GLN A 234 -6.66 3.05 -33.50
C GLN A 234 -7.11 4.47 -33.82
N LEU A 235 -8.13 5.00 -33.13
CA LEU A 235 -8.54 6.39 -33.32
C LEU A 235 -7.46 7.38 -32.89
N LEU A 236 -6.78 7.10 -31.77
CA LEU A 236 -5.67 7.93 -31.30
C LEU A 236 -4.51 7.93 -32.29
N LEU A 237 -4.18 6.76 -32.85
CA LEU A 237 -3.14 6.63 -33.88
C LEU A 237 -3.47 7.44 -35.14
N VAL A 238 -4.67 7.27 -35.68
CA VAL A 238 -5.14 8.05 -36.85
C VAL A 238 -5.10 9.54 -36.57
N CYS A 239 -5.51 9.97 -35.36
CA CYS A 239 -5.44 11.36 -34.95
C CYS A 239 -4.00 11.90 -34.92
N CYS A 240 -3.04 11.13 -34.41
CA CYS A 240 -1.62 11.48 -34.43
C CYS A 240 -1.08 11.56 -35.86
N GLU A 241 -1.36 10.58 -36.71
CA GLU A 241 -0.93 10.56 -38.11
C GLU A 241 -1.45 11.79 -38.89
N TRP A 242 -2.74 12.10 -38.73
CA TRP A 242 -3.35 13.27 -39.37
C TRP A 242 -2.75 14.59 -38.87
N ALA A 243 -2.39 14.67 -37.59
CA ALA A 243 -1.72 15.83 -37.05
C ALA A 243 -0.30 16.00 -37.61
N HIS A 244 0.48 14.92 -37.66
CA HIS A 244 1.84 14.92 -38.21
C HIS A 244 1.89 15.21 -39.72
N GLN A 245 0.86 14.79 -40.46
CA GLN A 245 0.70 15.10 -41.90
C GLN A 245 0.12 16.50 -42.16
N GLY A 246 -0.22 17.27 -41.12
CA GLY A 246 -0.79 18.60 -41.24
C GLY A 246 -2.26 18.64 -41.71
N MET A 247 -2.94 17.49 -41.75
CA MET A 247 -4.37 17.39 -42.10
C MET A 247 -5.27 17.89 -40.97
N VAL A 248 -4.81 17.77 -39.71
CA VAL A 248 -5.45 18.36 -38.53
C VAL A 248 -4.43 19.23 -37.81
N ARG A 249 -4.77 20.49 -37.54
CA ARG A 249 -3.89 21.39 -36.77
C ARG A 249 -4.23 21.30 -35.29
N LEU A 250 -3.41 20.58 -34.54
CA LEU A 250 -3.48 20.52 -33.08
C LEU A 250 -2.40 21.38 -32.47
N SER A 251 -2.70 22.03 -31.34
CA SER A 251 -1.65 22.69 -30.58
C SER A 251 -0.67 21.64 -30.01
N PRO A 252 0.64 21.96 -29.89
CA PRO A 252 1.64 21.03 -29.37
C PRO A 252 1.27 20.31 -28.06
N PRO A 253 0.69 20.96 -27.04
CA PRO A 253 0.32 20.25 -25.81
C PRO A 253 -0.87 19.29 -25.98
N VAL A 254 -1.77 19.54 -26.94
CA VAL A 254 -2.87 18.63 -27.26
C VAL A 254 -2.32 17.40 -27.96
N LEU A 255 -1.48 17.58 -28.99
CA LEU A 255 -0.82 16.46 -29.67
C LEU A 255 -0.02 15.60 -28.68
N ALA A 256 0.79 16.22 -27.83
CA ALA A 256 1.56 15.51 -26.80
C ALA A 256 0.69 14.75 -25.77
N LEU A 257 -0.56 15.16 -25.55
CA LEU A 257 -1.51 14.39 -24.75
C LEU A 257 -2.08 13.21 -25.53
N VAL A 258 -2.44 13.39 -26.80
CA VAL A 258 -2.94 12.31 -27.66
C VAL A 258 -1.89 11.21 -27.78
N GLU A 259 -0.65 11.57 -28.13
CA GLU A 259 0.50 10.64 -28.24
C GLU A 259 0.73 9.91 -26.92
N HIS A 260 0.73 10.63 -25.80
CA HIS A 260 0.91 10.04 -24.49
C HIS A 260 -0.14 8.96 -24.16
N VAL A 261 -1.42 9.21 -24.46
CA VAL A 261 -2.51 8.25 -24.23
C VAL A 261 -2.46 7.11 -25.24
N MET A 262 -2.13 7.40 -26.50
CA MET A 262 -1.96 6.43 -27.59
C MET A 262 -0.91 5.38 -27.24
N ASP A 263 0.29 5.82 -26.84
CA ASP A 263 1.43 4.97 -26.47
C ASP A 263 1.11 3.99 -25.34
N ARG A 264 0.09 4.33 -24.54
CA ARG A 264 -0.30 3.62 -23.32
C ARG A 264 -1.60 2.85 -23.46
N TRP A 265 -2.22 2.90 -24.64
CA TRP A 265 -3.58 2.38 -24.82
C TRP A 265 -3.67 0.89 -24.56
N ASN A 266 -2.71 0.11 -25.07
CA ASN A 266 -2.68 -1.34 -24.88
C ASN A 266 -2.59 -1.75 -23.40
N ASP A 267 -1.78 -1.04 -22.61
CA ASP A 267 -1.66 -1.29 -21.17
C ASP A 267 -2.89 -0.78 -20.42
N LEU A 268 -3.59 0.23 -20.93
CA LEU A 268 -4.76 0.81 -20.29
C LEU A 268 -6.00 -0.08 -20.42
N VAL A 269 -6.16 -0.78 -21.55
CA VAL A 269 -7.35 -1.61 -21.85
C VAL A 269 -7.19 -3.09 -21.54
N ARG A 270 -6.10 -3.50 -20.89
CA ARG A 270 -5.86 -4.91 -20.58
C ARG A 270 -6.94 -5.49 -19.65
N CYS A 271 -7.45 -4.74 -18.68
CA CYS A 271 -8.56 -5.12 -17.81
C CYS A 271 -9.89 -5.29 -18.57
N VAL A 272 -10.02 -4.70 -19.76
CA VAL A 272 -11.17 -4.91 -20.65
C VAL A 272 -11.02 -6.22 -21.43
N ARG A 273 -9.78 -6.60 -21.78
CA ARG A 273 -9.46 -7.87 -22.46
C ARG A 273 -9.48 -9.06 -21.50
N ASP A 274 -9.04 -8.84 -20.27
CA ASP A 274 -8.95 -9.83 -19.21
C ASP A 274 -9.58 -9.28 -17.91
N PRO A 275 -10.84 -9.67 -17.61
CA PRO A 275 -11.55 -9.23 -16.41
C PRO A 275 -10.91 -9.69 -15.09
N SER A 276 -9.96 -10.64 -15.11
CA SER A 276 -9.24 -11.06 -13.90
C SER A 276 -8.20 -10.01 -13.45
N VAL A 277 -7.83 -9.10 -14.35
CA VAL A 277 -6.89 -8.00 -14.08
C VAL A 277 -7.66 -6.76 -13.64
N PRO A 278 -7.47 -6.26 -12.41
CA PRO A 278 -8.19 -5.09 -11.94
C PRO A 278 -7.72 -3.82 -12.66
N SER A 279 -8.66 -2.91 -12.94
CA SER A 279 -8.39 -1.68 -13.68
C SER A 279 -7.57 -0.63 -12.91
N SER A 280 -7.33 -0.81 -11.62
CA SER A 280 -6.68 0.20 -10.78
C SER A 280 -5.96 -0.40 -9.58
N THR A 281 -4.86 0.25 -9.18
CA THR A 281 -4.12 -0.01 -7.93
C THR A 281 -4.95 0.26 -6.67
N THR A 282 -6.01 1.04 -6.79
CA THR A 282 -6.89 1.47 -5.68
C THR A 282 -8.26 0.79 -5.78
N GLY A 283 -8.29 -0.53 -5.66
CA GLY A 283 -9.51 -1.35 -5.69
C GLY A 283 -10.50 -1.20 -4.51
N TRP A 284 -10.41 -0.12 -3.71
CA TRP A 284 -11.20 0.04 -2.48
C TRP A 284 -12.35 1.06 -2.57
N ARG A 285 -12.76 1.49 -3.77
CA ARG A 285 -14.03 2.23 -3.97
C ARG A 285 -14.85 1.68 -5.15
N ALA A 286 -15.29 0.44 -5.05
CA ALA A 286 -16.54 0.00 -5.68
C ALA A 286 -17.74 0.40 -4.80
N GLY A 287 -17.80 1.68 -4.42
CA GLY A 287 -18.80 2.26 -3.50
C GLY A 287 -18.76 3.79 -3.45
N LEU A 288 -18.24 4.43 -4.50
CA LEU A 288 -18.71 5.76 -4.88
C LEU A 288 -19.34 5.58 -6.25
N ASP A 289 -20.65 5.42 -6.19
CA ASP A 289 -21.53 5.33 -7.33
C ASP A 289 -21.29 6.47 -8.32
N ALA A 290 -21.77 6.20 -9.53
CA ALA A 290 -21.87 7.07 -10.68
C ALA A 290 -22.74 8.33 -10.46
N SER A 291 -22.70 8.94 -9.28
CA SER A 291 -23.59 10.03 -8.86
C SER A 291 -22.92 10.96 -7.84
N SER A 292 -21.71 11.43 -8.11
CA SER A 292 -21.26 12.69 -7.50
C SER A 292 -21.60 13.83 -8.48
N PRO A 293 -22.59 14.69 -8.18
CA PRO A 293 -23.02 15.77 -9.07
C PRO A 293 -22.05 16.96 -9.10
N GLU A 294 -20.90 16.86 -8.45
CA GLU A 294 -19.92 17.94 -8.45
C GLU A 294 -19.13 17.92 -9.76
N TYR A 295 -19.20 19.03 -10.49
CA TYR A 295 -18.57 19.33 -11.77
C TYR A 295 -19.37 18.92 -13.01
N GLY A 296 -20.53 19.58 -13.14
CA GLY A 296 -21.19 19.77 -14.43
C GLY A 296 -20.21 20.30 -15.48
N TRP A 297 -20.12 19.55 -16.58
CA TRP A 297 -19.70 20.10 -17.86
C TRP A 297 -20.94 20.72 -18.48
N PRO A 298 -20.91 21.98 -18.97
CA PRO A 298 -22.01 22.47 -19.77
C PRO A 298 -22.07 21.64 -21.05
N ALA A 299 -23.24 21.05 -21.30
CA ALA A 299 -23.55 20.47 -22.60
C ALA A 299 -23.59 21.60 -23.63
N ALA A 300 -22.76 21.48 -24.66
CA ALA A 300 -22.87 22.19 -25.94
C ALA A 300 -22.33 21.26 -27.02
#